data_AF-A0AAI8YD92-F1
#
_entry.id   AF-A0AAI8YD92-F1
#
_cell.length_a   1.000
_cell.length_b   1.000
_cell.length_c   1.000
_cell.angle_alpha   90.00
_cell.angle_beta   90.00
_cell.angle_gamma   90.00
#
_symmetry.space_group_name_H-M   'P 1'
#
loop_
_entity.id
_entity.type
_entity.pdbx_description
1 polymer ?
#
loop_
_entity_poly.entity_id
_entity_poly.type
_entity_poly.pdbx_seq_one_letter_code
_entity_poly.pdbx_strand_id
1 'polypeptide(L)'
;MSQDNEDNGPTCPKSHSKPPAYTGDLEQARPELKPRHYAARDLLNHTVGSFHELSDRKLSHIQLEAKKKFLKAYKSHARLTTSKLHQKNLLRILNDLMAHIDDFFFFGALRKSSTASVRLTISLTGAYPGLVGYCEYLNDENGIPQSHITIARRYEGSLRNLPQLVITLLHEMIHAFLWSYARRIDKCLRNIVNTVGADGSLHGPTFGAFDFATMNCISQWDSQLDEYLTKENFGKFVGFLDQPALAREVEEPEAAKARGELTGYRPLIKKASRRHLIQITDEKVYIDT
;
A
#
# COMPACT_ATOMS: atom_id res chain seq x y z
N MET A 1 18.33 -4.63 50.22
CA MET A 1 17.29 -5.34 49.44
C MET A 1 16.68 -4.32 48.50
N SER A 2 17.18 -4.24 47.26
CA SER A 2 16.58 -3.41 46.22
C SER A 2 15.27 -4.08 45.81
N GLN A 3 14.16 -3.38 45.99
CA GLN A 3 12.92 -3.75 45.33
C GLN A 3 13.05 -3.31 43.87
N ASP A 4 13.30 -4.29 43.01
CA ASP A 4 13.16 -4.13 41.57
C ASP A 4 11.68 -3.81 41.30
N ASN A 5 11.40 -2.53 41.08
CA ASN A 5 10.17 -2.13 40.41
C ASN A 5 10.27 -2.67 38.99
N GLU A 6 9.64 -3.82 38.75
CA GLU A 6 9.26 -4.25 37.41
C GLU A 6 8.35 -3.18 36.82
N ASP A 7 8.97 -2.23 36.13
CA ASP A 7 8.32 -1.29 35.24
C ASP A 7 7.66 -2.11 34.12
N ASN A 8 6.43 -2.55 34.39
CA ASN A 8 5.54 -3.17 33.41
C ASN A 8 5.08 -2.09 32.43
N GLY A 9 6.02 -1.55 31.67
CA GLY A 9 5.76 -0.58 30.64
C GLY A 9 4.69 -1.11 29.67
N PRO A 10 3.93 -0.22 29.01
CA PRO A 10 2.72 -0.58 28.27
C PRO A 10 3.01 -1.68 27.24
N THR A 11 2.37 -2.83 27.31
CA THR A 11 2.56 -3.95 26.36
C THR A 11 1.76 -3.74 25.08
N CYS A 12 2.08 -4.45 23.98
CA CYS A 12 1.20 -4.47 22.81
C CYS A 12 -0.21 -4.85 23.27
N PRO A 13 -1.24 -4.03 22.96
CA PRO A 13 -2.58 -4.29 23.44
C PRO A 13 -3.05 -5.65 22.94
N LYS A 14 -3.71 -6.41 23.83
CA LYS A 14 -4.18 -7.78 23.56
C LYS A 14 -5.12 -7.86 22.35
N SER A 15 -5.72 -6.74 21.91
CA SER A 15 -6.55 -6.67 20.70
C SER A 15 -6.33 -5.38 19.90
N HIS A 16 -6.28 -5.53 18.57
CA HIS A 16 -6.40 -4.41 17.62
C HIS A 16 -7.88 -4.18 17.31
N SER A 17 -8.25 -2.95 16.93
CA SER A 17 -9.59 -2.73 16.37
C SER A 17 -9.69 -3.47 15.04
N LYS A 18 -10.87 -4.02 14.75
CA LYS A 18 -11.16 -4.55 13.42
C LYS A 18 -11.64 -3.42 12.51
N PRO A 19 -11.24 -3.38 11.23
CA PRO A 19 -11.87 -2.51 10.26
C PRO A 19 -13.36 -2.84 10.14
N PRO A 20 -14.21 -1.87 9.78
CA PRO A 20 -15.63 -2.12 9.54
C PRO A 20 -15.80 -3.25 8.51
N ALA A 21 -16.85 -4.05 8.61
CA ALA A 21 -17.10 -5.07 7.60
C ALA A 21 -17.37 -4.41 6.24
N TYR A 22 -16.73 -4.88 5.18
CA TYR A 22 -17.14 -4.52 3.83
C TYR A 22 -18.38 -5.35 3.51
N THR A 23 -19.56 -4.72 3.48
CA THR A 23 -20.83 -5.43 3.34
C THR A 23 -21.21 -5.68 1.88
N GLY A 24 -20.50 -5.10 0.91
CA GLY A 24 -20.84 -5.22 -0.52
C GLY A 24 -22.22 -4.65 -0.89
N ASP A 25 -22.99 -4.18 0.09
CA ASP A 25 -24.30 -3.60 -0.10
C ASP A 25 -24.14 -2.24 -0.77
N LEU A 26 -24.78 -2.13 -1.93
CA LEU A 26 -24.56 -1.15 -2.99
C LEU A 26 -24.98 0.28 -2.61
N GLU A 27 -25.51 0.49 -1.42
CA GLU A 27 -26.00 1.78 -0.94
C GLU A 27 -25.22 2.25 0.29
N GLN A 28 -24.39 3.26 0.08
CA GLN A 28 -24.02 4.26 1.09
C GLN A 28 -23.15 3.81 2.28
N ALA A 29 -21.83 3.74 2.05
CA ALA A 29 -20.86 4.64 2.68
C ALA A 29 -19.46 4.11 2.41
N ARG A 30 -18.50 5.02 2.18
CA ARG A 30 -17.09 4.68 2.30
C ARG A 30 -16.88 4.21 3.74
N PRO A 31 -16.30 3.02 3.99
CA PRO A 31 -15.99 2.62 5.36
C PRO A 31 -15.15 3.72 6.02
N GLU A 32 -15.62 4.26 7.13
CA GLU A 32 -14.88 5.26 7.89
C GLU A 32 -13.77 4.55 8.66
N LEU A 33 -12.56 4.63 8.12
CA LEU A 33 -11.37 4.06 8.74
C LEU A 33 -10.82 5.02 9.79
N LYS A 34 -10.47 4.48 10.96
CA LYS A 34 -9.83 5.20 12.05
C LYS A 34 -8.31 5.17 11.88
N PRO A 35 -7.62 6.33 11.78
CA PRO A 35 -6.17 6.39 11.61
C PRO A 35 -5.42 5.66 12.73
N ARG A 36 -4.41 4.84 12.38
CA ARG A 36 -3.55 4.10 13.33
C ARG A 36 -4.25 3.10 14.28
N HIS A 37 -5.42 2.58 13.94
CA HIS A 37 -6.18 1.68 14.83
C HIS A 37 -6.05 0.18 14.52
N TYR A 38 -5.67 -0.17 13.29
CA TYR A 38 -5.85 -1.53 12.77
C TYR A 38 -4.55 -2.34 12.78
N ALA A 39 -4.66 -3.66 12.98
CA ALA A 39 -3.56 -4.54 12.57
C ALA A 39 -3.47 -4.51 11.04
N ALA A 40 -2.26 -4.46 10.49
CA ALA A 40 -2.10 -4.33 9.05
C ALA A 40 -2.64 -5.55 8.29
N ARG A 41 -2.58 -6.74 8.89
CA ARG A 41 -3.20 -7.94 8.32
C ARG A 41 -4.72 -7.83 8.21
N ASP A 42 -5.37 -7.26 9.22
CA ASP A 42 -6.83 -7.06 9.19
C ASP A 42 -7.19 -5.99 8.17
N LEU A 43 -6.40 -4.93 8.08
CA LEU A 43 -6.54 -3.88 7.08
C LEU A 43 -6.36 -4.45 5.65
N LEU A 44 -5.37 -5.31 5.42
CA LEU A 44 -5.16 -6.03 4.17
C LEU A 44 -6.36 -6.87 3.77
N ASN A 45 -6.83 -7.76 4.65
CA ASN A 45 -7.96 -8.63 4.35
C ASN A 45 -9.23 -7.81 4.06
N HIS A 46 -9.47 -6.76 4.83
CA HIS A 46 -10.59 -5.85 4.62
C HIS A 46 -10.52 -5.16 3.25
N THR A 47 -9.38 -4.55 2.94
CA THR A 47 -9.23 -3.76 1.73
C THR A 47 -9.22 -4.63 0.49
N VAL A 48 -8.44 -5.71 0.46
CA VAL A 48 -8.37 -6.61 -0.70
C VAL A 48 -9.67 -7.37 -0.93
N GLY A 49 -10.37 -7.76 0.14
CA GLY A 49 -11.69 -8.38 0.04
C GLY A 49 -12.76 -7.50 -0.60
N SER A 50 -12.51 -6.19 -0.72
CA SER A 50 -13.42 -5.26 -1.39
C SER A 50 -13.28 -5.20 -2.91
N PHE A 51 -12.25 -5.84 -3.49
CA PHE A 51 -12.02 -5.77 -4.95
C PHE A 51 -11.48 -7.06 -5.58
N HIS A 52 -10.86 -7.95 -4.81
CA HIS A 52 -10.23 -9.15 -5.38
C HIS A 52 -11.27 -10.15 -5.88
N GLU A 53 -11.12 -10.57 -7.15
CA GLU A 53 -11.99 -11.54 -7.85
C GLU A 53 -13.50 -11.24 -7.77
N LEU A 54 -13.84 -10.01 -7.42
CA LEU A 54 -15.22 -9.54 -7.49
C LEU A 54 -15.54 -9.26 -8.95
N SER A 55 -16.53 -9.98 -9.49
CA SER A 55 -17.19 -9.56 -10.73
C SER A 55 -17.69 -8.13 -10.57
N ASP A 56 -17.76 -7.35 -11.67
CA ASP A 56 -18.28 -5.97 -11.63
C ASP A 56 -19.65 -5.85 -10.93
N ARG A 57 -20.48 -6.92 -10.92
CA ARG A 57 -21.78 -6.97 -10.20
C ARG A 57 -21.68 -6.91 -8.67
N LYS A 58 -20.50 -7.19 -8.11
CA LYS A 58 -20.24 -7.21 -6.66
C LYS A 58 -19.43 -5.99 -6.19
N LEU A 59 -18.96 -5.15 -7.11
CA LEU A 59 -18.28 -3.89 -6.78
C LEU A 59 -19.32 -2.85 -6.37
N SER A 60 -18.97 -2.00 -5.40
CA SER A 60 -19.80 -0.84 -5.06
C SER A 60 -19.94 0.11 -6.26
N HIS A 61 -21.01 0.91 -6.29
CA HIS A 61 -21.18 1.96 -7.30
C HIS A 61 -19.99 2.93 -7.34
N ILE A 62 -19.38 3.23 -6.18
CA ILE A 62 -18.22 4.12 -6.09
C ILE A 62 -17.02 3.50 -6.81
N GLN A 63 -16.74 2.21 -6.59
CA GLN A 63 -15.65 1.49 -7.26
C GLN A 63 -15.89 1.38 -8.76
N LEU A 64 -17.11 1.05 -9.19
CA LEU A 64 -17.46 0.98 -10.62
C LEU A 64 -17.22 2.32 -11.33
N GLU A 65 -17.71 3.41 -10.74
CA GLU A 65 -17.51 4.75 -11.29
C GLU A 65 -16.04 5.19 -11.23
N ALA A 66 -15.31 4.84 -10.18
CA ALA A 66 -13.87 5.11 -10.07
C ALA A 66 -13.08 4.39 -11.18
N LYS A 67 -13.31 3.09 -11.39
CA LYS A 67 -12.68 2.30 -12.47
C LYS A 67 -12.97 2.90 -13.84
N LYS A 68 -14.24 3.24 -14.11
CA LYS A 68 -14.68 3.87 -15.37
C LYS A 68 -14.01 5.22 -15.60
N LYS A 69 -13.95 6.09 -14.59
CA LYS A 69 -13.32 7.42 -14.70
C LYS A 69 -11.80 7.32 -14.83
N PHE A 70 -11.18 6.41 -14.08
CA PHE A 70 -9.77 6.06 -14.25
C PHE A 70 -9.47 5.68 -15.70
N LEU A 71 -10.22 4.70 -16.25
CA LEU A 71 -10.00 4.23 -17.61
C LEU A 71 -10.16 5.34 -18.66
N LYS A 72 -11.15 6.22 -18.47
CA LYS A 72 -11.34 7.38 -19.34
C LYS A 72 -10.13 8.32 -19.29
N ALA A 73 -9.65 8.69 -18.10
CA ALA A 73 -8.52 9.58 -17.91
C ALA A 73 -7.19 8.95 -18.36
N TYR A 74 -7.00 7.66 -18.09
CA TYR A 74 -5.82 6.92 -18.50
C TYR A 74 -5.74 6.84 -20.03
N LYS A 75 -6.82 6.41 -20.70
CA LYS A 75 -6.84 6.24 -22.16
C LYS A 75 -6.69 7.55 -22.94
N SER A 76 -7.08 8.69 -22.37
CA SER A 76 -6.83 10.00 -23.01
C SER A 76 -5.34 10.38 -23.07
N HIS A 77 -4.49 9.71 -22.29
CA HIS A 77 -3.06 10.01 -22.20
C HIS A 77 -2.13 8.83 -22.52
N ALA A 78 -2.62 7.58 -22.42
CA ALA A 78 -1.84 6.37 -22.64
C ALA A 78 -1.28 6.25 -24.08
N ARG A 79 -1.92 6.88 -25.06
CA ARG A 79 -1.46 6.89 -26.46
C ARG A 79 -0.42 7.98 -26.76
N LEU A 80 -0.11 8.85 -25.80
CA LEU A 80 0.91 9.88 -25.99
C LEU A 80 2.29 9.25 -25.94
N THR A 81 3.20 9.74 -26.79
CA THR A 81 4.63 9.44 -26.61
C THR A 81 5.10 10.00 -25.28
N THR A 82 6.11 9.37 -24.66
CA THR A 82 6.65 9.82 -23.37
C THR A 82 7.02 11.30 -23.38
N SER A 83 7.67 11.80 -24.44
CA SER A 83 7.98 13.23 -24.56
C SER A 83 6.72 14.11 -24.54
N LYS A 84 5.68 13.76 -25.33
CA LYS A 84 4.40 14.50 -25.36
C LYS A 84 3.67 14.45 -24.02
N LEU A 85 3.69 13.31 -23.33
CA LEU A 85 3.12 13.17 -21.98
C LEU A 85 3.76 14.17 -21.01
N HIS A 86 5.10 14.26 -21.01
CA HIS A 86 5.84 15.16 -20.14
C HIS A 86 5.74 16.64 -20.52
N GLN A 87 5.26 16.97 -21.72
CA GLN A 87 4.91 18.34 -22.12
C GLN A 87 3.51 18.74 -21.65
N LYS A 88 2.67 17.79 -21.24
CA LYS A 88 1.37 18.08 -20.61
C LYS A 88 1.55 18.45 -19.14
N ASN A 89 0.45 18.89 -18.52
CA ASN A 89 0.38 19.03 -17.07
C ASN A 89 0.31 17.65 -16.40
N LEU A 90 1.47 16.98 -16.33
CA LEU A 90 1.61 15.62 -15.83
C LEU A 90 1.18 15.50 -14.36
N LEU A 91 1.46 16.52 -13.54
CA LEU A 91 1.05 16.54 -12.14
C LEU A 91 -0.47 16.47 -12.02
N ARG A 92 -1.20 17.25 -12.83
CA ARG A 92 -2.67 17.20 -12.87
C ARG A 92 -3.16 15.82 -13.32
N ILE A 93 -2.55 15.24 -14.36
CA ILE A 93 -2.92 13.90 -14.85
C ILE A 93 -2.77 12.86 -13.74
N LEU A 94 -1.63 12.85 -13.03
CA LEU A 94 -1.38 11.91 -11.94
C LEU A 94 -2.31 12.17 -10.75
N ASN A 95 -2.59 13.42 -10.41
CA ASN A 95 -3.54 13.75 -9.35
C ASN A 95 -4.98 13.30 -9.69
N ASP A 96 -5.39 13.39 -10.96
CA ASP A 96 -6.70 12.91 -11.40
C ASP A 96 -6.77 11.37 -11.30
N LEU A 97 -5.73 10.66 -11.76
CA LEU A 97 -5.65 9.20 -11.64
C LEU A 97 -5.58 8.75 -10.17
N MET A 98 -4.81 9.43 -9.32
CA MET A 98 -4.73 9.19 -7.88
C MET A 98 -6.10 9.24 -7.22
N ALA A 99 -6.98 10.15 -7.66
CA ALA A 99 -8.33 10.27 -7.09
C ALA A 99 -9.16 9.02 -7.32
N HIS A 100 -9.05 8.44 -8.51
CA HIS A 100 -9.80 7.25 -8.88
C HIS A 100 -9.18 5.97 -8.30
N ILE A 101 -7.85 5.91 -8.19
CA ILE A 101 -7.16 4.85 -7.47
C ILE A 101 -7.59 4.85 -5.99
N ASP A 102 -7.61 6.02 -5.35
CA ASP A 102 -8.04 6.18 -3.95
C ASP A 102 -9.49 5.73 -3.76
N ASP A 103 -10.41 6.23 -4.59
CA ASP A 103 -11.82 5.85 -4.53
C ASP A 103 -12.06 4.35 -4.79
N PHE A 104 -11.25 3.69 -5.62
CA PHE A 104 -11.40 2.27 -5.93
C PHE A 104 -10.79 1.35 -4.86
N PHE A 105 -9.51 1.54 -4.56
CA PHE A 105 -8.73 0.61 -3.73
C PHE A 105 -8.74 0.98 -2.25
N PHE A 106 -8.83 2.27 -1.93
CA PHE A 106 -8.64 2.77 -0.56
C PHE A 106 -9.88 3.48 -0.02
N PHE A 107 -11.04 3.25 -0.64
CA PHE A 107 -12.33 3.82 -0.23
C PHE A 107 -12.36 5.36 -0.23
N GLY A 108 -11.40 5.99 -0.91
CA GLY A 108 -11.19 7.43 -0.85
C GLY A 108 -10.62 7.94 0.47
N ALA A 109 -10.10 7.03 1.30
CA ALA A 109 -9.63 7.29 2.65
C ALA A 109 -8.31 8.08 2.65
N LEU A 110 -7.59 8.18 1.53
CA LEU A 110 -6.34 8.94 1.45
C LEU A 110 -6.56 10.43 1.12
N ARG A 111 -7.68 10.78 0.49
CA ARG A 111 -7.95 12.16 0.05
C ARG A 111 -9.20 12.79 0.63
N LYS A 112 -10.22 11.99 0.94
CA LYS A 112 -11.54 12.48 1.38
C LYS A 112 -11.81 12.17 2.85
N SER A 113 -10.79 11.73 3.58
CA SER A 113 -10.91 11.53 5.02
C SER A 113 -11.23 12.86 5.70
N SER A 114 -12.25 12.85 6.55
CA SER A 114 -12.60 13.96 7.45
C SER A 114 -11.55 14.14 8.55
N THR A 115 -10.67 13.15 8.75
CA THR A 115 -9.59 13.23 9.73
C THR A 115 -8.38 13.94 9.15
N ALA A 116 -7.98 15.04 9.79
CA ALA A 116 -6.87 15.90 9.38
C ALA A 116 -5.54 15.13 9.19
N SER A 117 -5.38 13.97 9.81
CA SER A 117 -4.18 13.12 9.76
C SER A 117 -3.98 12.32 8.48
N VAL A 118 -4.93 12.34 7.53
CA VAL A 118 -4.85 11.54 6.30
C VAL A 118 -5.19 12.39 5.09
N ARG A 119 -4.24 13.23 4.68
CA ARG A 119 -4.30 13.94 3.41
C ARG A 119 -3.11 13.55 2.56
N LEU A 120 -3.40 12.95 1.41
CA LEU A 120 -2.40 12.57 0.44
C LEU A 120 -2.20 13.68 -0.60
N THR A 121 -0.95 14.09 -0.78
CA THR A 121 -0.51 15.03 -1.81
C THR A 121 0.54 14.38 -2.72
N ILE A 122 0.71 14.94 -3.92
CA ILE A 122 1.68 14.45 -4.90
C ILE A 122 2.52 15.61 -5.45
N SER A 123 3.81 15.35 -5.68
CA SER A 123 4.72 16.20 -6.43
C SER A 123 5.49 15.42 -7.50
N LEU A 124 6.16 16.15 -8.40
CA LEU A 124 7.02 15.60 -9.43
C LEU A 124 8.44 16.12 -9.25
N THR A 125 9.42 15.21 -9.29
CA THR A 125 10.85 15.56 -9.31
C THR A 125 11.51 15.12 -10.62
N GLY A 126 12.69 15.66 -10.94
CA GLY A 126 13.43 15.35 -12.16
C GLY A 126 13.90 13.90 -12.21
N ALA A 127 14.97 13.61 -11.49
CA ALA A 127 15.48 12.27 -11.24
C ALA A 127 15.83 12.20 -9.74
N TYR A 128 15.67 11.01 -9.14
CA TYR A 128 16.13 10.75 -7.79
C TYR A 128 17.09 9.54 -7.84
N PRO A 129 18.29 9.62 -7.24
CA PRO A 129 19.24 8.51 -7.27
C PRO A 129 18.62 7.24 -6.67
N GLY A 130 18.52 6.18 -7.47
CA GLY A 130 18.06 4.86 -7.03
C GLY A 130 16.56 4.71 -6.75
N LEU A 131 15.72 5.75 -6.88
CA LEU A 131 14.29 5.68 -6.60
C LEU A 131 13.42 6.21 -7.75
N VAL A 132 12.32 5.53 -8.02
CA VAL A 132 11.30 5.93 -9.00
C VAL A 132 10.17 6.76 -8.39
N GLY A 133 10.02 6.68 -7.08
CA GLY A 133 9.11 7.44 -6.24
C GLY A 133 9.40 7.17 -4.77
N TYR A 134 8.81 7.97 -3.89
CA TYR A 134 8.82 7.71 -2.46
C TYR A 134 7.62 8.41 -1.80
N CYS A 135 7.16 7.83 -0.70
CA CYS A 135 6.17 8.42 0.20
C CYS A 135 6.84 8.88 1.49
N GLU A 136 6.61 10.13 1.88
CA GLU A 136 7.04 10.70 3.15
C GLU A 136 5.86 11.26 3.94
N TYR A 137 6.10 11.52 5.22
CA TYR A 137 5.11 12.09 6.13
C TYR A 137 5.59 13.43 6.61
N LEU A 138 4.89 14.48 6.17
CA LEU A 138 5.24 15.87 6.43
C LEU A 138 4.08 16.55 7.15
N ASN A 139 4.38 17.57 7.93
CA ASN A 139 3.34 18.49 8.37
C ASN A 139 3.14 19.55 7.28
N ASP A 140 1.88 19.94 7.02
CA ASP A 140 1.60 21.09 6.17
C ASP A 140 1.95 22.42 6.84
N GLU A 141 1.70 23.52 6.14
CA GLU A 141 1.96 24.88 6.63
C GLU A 141 1.23 25.22 7.95
N ASN A 142 0.18 24.48 8.28
CA ASN A 142 -0.59 24.63 9.52
C ASN A 142 -0.21 23.58 10.59
N GLY A 143 0.85 22.80 10.37
CA GLY A 143 1.28 21.75 11.29
C GLY A 143 0.46 20.46 11.22
N ILE A 144 -0.41 20.30 10.21
CA ILE A 144 -1.27 19.13 10.08
C ILE A 144 -0.50 18.00 9.38
N PRO A 145 -0.43 16.78 9.94
CA PRO A 145 0.25 15.66 9.31
C PRO A 145 -0.40 15.24 7.98
N GLN A 146 0.41 15.10 6.93
CA GLN A 146 0.03 14.69 5.59
C GLN A 146 0.99 13.62 5.05
N SER A 147 0.46 12.75 4.19
CA SER A 147 1.29 11.89 3.34
C SER A 147 1.64 12.67 2.07
N HIS A 148 2.91 12.67 1.69
CA HIS A 148 3.39 13.29 0.47
C HIS A 148 4.08 12.26 -0.41
N ILE A 149 3.59 12.09 -1.63
CA ILE A 149 4.19 11.21 -2.63
C ILE A 149 4.98 12.06 -3.62
N THR A 150 6.26 11.76 -3.78
CA THR A 150 7.10 12.34 -4.81
C THR A 150 7.37 11.30 -5.88
N ILE A 151 7.05 11.61 -7.15
CA ILE A 151 7.31 10.71 -8.28
C ILE A 151 8.42 11.29 -9.17
N ALA A 152 9.43 10.47 -9.45
CA ALA A 152 10.51 10.85 -10.36
C ALA A 152 10.01 10.80 -11.81
N ARG A 153 10.25 11.88 -12.57
CA ARG A 153 9.95 11.96 -14.01
C ARG A 153 10.90 11.10 -14.83
N ARG A 154 12.10 10.84 -14.31
CA ARG A 154 13.14 10.04 -14.95
C ARG A 154 13.64 8.94 -14.03
N TYR A 155 14.02 7.83 -14.65
CA TYR A 155 14.77 6.74 -14.02
C TYR A 155 15.89 6.35 -14.98
N GLU A 156 17.12 6.21 -14.47
CA GLU A 156 18.32 5.91 -15.29
C GLU A 156 18.46 6.82 -16.53
N GLY A 157 18.18 8.12 -16.35
CA GLY A 157 18.26 9.14 -17.40
C GLY A 157 17.06 9.19 -18.35
N SER A 158 16.22 8.16 -18.40
CA SER A 158 15.08 8.05 -19.32
C SER A 158 13.79 8.59 -18.74
N LEU A 159 12.98 9.30 -19.55
CA LEU A 159 11.64 9.71 -19.14
C LEU A 159 10.74 8.49 -18.96
N ARG A 160 9.86 8.54 -17.96
CA ARG A 160 8.95 7.44 -17.62
C ARG A 160 7.62 7.55 -18.37
N ASN A 161 7.13 6.44 -18.91
CA ASN A 161 5.83 6.39 -19.57
C ASN A 161 4.67 6.40 -18.56
N LEU A 162 3.43 6.53 -19.04
CA LEU A 162 2.26 6.60 -18.16
C LEU A 162 2.04 5.32 -17.32
N PRO A 163 2.12 4.09 -17.87
CA PRO A 163 2.09 2.87 -17.05
C PRO A 163 3.07 2.91 -15.88
N GLN A 164 4.34 3.22 -16.14
CA GLN A 164 5.39 3.31 -15.12
C GLN A 164 5.01 4.29 -14.00
N LEU A 165 4.54 5.49 -14.36
CA LEU A 165 4.16 6.51 -13.38
C LEU A 165 2.93 6.11 -12.55
N VAL A 166 1.93 5.46 -13.18
CA VAL A 166 0.72 4.99 -12.50
C VAL A 166 1.02 3.85 -11.53
N ILE A 167 1.86 2.90 -11.93
CA ILE A 167 2.24 1.78 -11.07
C ILE A 167 3.07 2.28 -9.88
N THR A 168 4.01 3.20 -10.08
CA THR A 168 4.70 3.85 -8.95
C THR A 168 3.73 4.61 -8.06
N LEU A 169 2.79 5.37 -8.63
CA LEU A 169 1.80 6.08 -7.83
C LEU A 169 1.00 5.11 -6.94
N LEU A 170 0.51 4.00 -7.50
CA LEU A 170 -0.22 2.99 -6.74
C LEU A 170 0.65 2.38 -5.62
N HIS A 171 1.91 2.04 -5.92
CA HIS A 171 2.88 1.55 -4.94
C HIS A 171 3.04 2.50 -3.75
N GLU A 172 3.29 3.79 -4.03
CA GLU A 172 3.45 4.80 -2.97
C GLU A 172 2.14 5.08 -2.23
N MET A 173 0.98 4.92 -2.86
CA MET A 173 -0.33 5.02 -2.19
C MET A 173 -0.55 3.88 -1.20
N ILE A 174 0.00 2.69 -1.43
CA ILE A 174 -0.06 1.58 -0.46
C ILE A 174 0.75 1.92 0.78
N HIS A 175 1.95 2.49 0.62
CA HIS A 175 2.74 3.03 1.75
C HIS A 175 1.91 4.06 2.53
N ALA A 176 1.34 5.03 1.83
CA ALA A 176 0.52 6.07 2.43
C ALA A 176 -0.68 5.49 3.20
N PHE A 177 -1.33 4.46 2.66
CA PHE A 177 -2.49 3.81 3.29
C PHE A 177 -2.12 3.02 4.53
N LEU A 178 -1.12 2.15 4.41
CA LEU A 178 -0.66 1.33 5.52
C LEU A 178 -0.18 2.20 6.68
N TRP A 179 0.60 3.22 6.42
CA TRP A 179 1.13 4.06 7.49
C TRP A 179 0.07 5.00 8.11
N SER A 180 -0.96 5.38 7.36
CA SER A 180 -2.09 6.16 7.90
C SER A 180 -2.99 5.34 8.82
N TYR A 181 -3.26 4.08 8.48
CA TYR A 181 -4.33 3.30 9.10
C TYR A 181 -3.84 2.11 9.94
N ALA A 182 -2.67 1.54 9.64
CA ALA A 182 -2.09 0.50 10.48
C ALA A 182 -1.55 1.09 11.78
N ARG A 183 -1.71 0.34 12.87
CA ARG A 183 -1.24 0.72 14.19
C ARG A 183 0.28 0.59 14.30
N ARG A 184 0.93 1.65 14.76
CA ARG A 184 2.40 1.75 14.90
C ARG A 184 2.76 2.11 16.34
N ILE A 185 2.65 1.14 17.23
CA ILE A 185 3.17 1.25 18.60
C ILE A 185 4.52 0.54 18.59
N ASP A 186 5.55 1.14 19.19
CA ASP A 186 6.93 0.60 19.21
C ASP A 186 6.99 -0.85 19.73
N LYS A 187 6.11 -1.20 20.66
CA LYS A 187 5.98 -2.55 21.21
C LYS A 187 5.09 -3.50 20.40
N CYS A 188 4.52 -3.01 19.29
CA CYS A 188 3.89 -3.82 18.25
C CYS A 188 4.86 -3.98 17.06
N LEU A 189 6.14 -4.24 17.37
CA LEU A 189 7.19 -4.49 16.38
C LEU A 189 6.78 -5.56 15.36
N ARG A 190 6.00 -6.56 15.79
CA ARG A 190 5.37 -7.53 14.89
C ARG A 190 4.49 -6.86 13.82
N ASN A 191 3.61 -5.93 14.19
CA ASN A 191 2.77 -5.27 13.19
C ASN A 191 3.63 -4.36 12.33
N ILE A 192 4.58 -3.63 12.90
CA ILE A 192 5.52 -2.78 12.14
C ILE A 192 6.27 -3.61 11.09
N VAL A 193 7.01 -4.66 11.50
CA VAL A 193 7.74 -5.56 10.59
C VAL A 193 6.81 -6.24 9.58
N ASN A 194 5.61 -6.68 9.98
CA ASN A 194 4.68 -7.26 8.99
C ASN A 194 4.10 -6.21 8.01
N THR A 195 4.05 -4.94 8.39
CA THR A 195 3.45 -3.85 7.59
C THR A 195 4.47 -3.20 6.67
N VAL A 196 5.56 -2.72 7.26
CA VAL A 196 6.62 -1.94 6.61
C VAL A 196 7.92 -2.74 6.50
N GLY A 197 7.98 -3.99 6.95
CA GLY A 197 9.19 -4.78 6.76
C GLY A 197 10.34 -4.37 7.67
N ALA A 198 11.53 -4.81 7.28
CA ALA A 198 12.82 -4.47 7.88
C ALA A 198 13.14 -2.97 7.71
N ASP A 199 13.90 -2.40 8.65
CA ASP A 199 14.38 -1.03 8.60
C ASP A 199 15.11 -0.79 7.27
N GLY A 200 14.59 0.17 6.51
CA GLY A 200 15.11 0.56 5.21
C GLY A 200 14.56 -0.20 4.00
N SER A 201 13.79 -1.28 4.17
CA SER A 201 13.04 -1.87 3.03
C SER A 201 11.69 -1.21 2.86
N LEU A 202 10.94 -0.95 3.94
CA LEU A 202 9.55 -0.45 3.89
C LEU A 202 8.54 -1.42 3.20
N HIS A 203 8.96 -2.62 2.76
CA HIS A 203 8.18 -3.54 1.93
C HIS A 203 7.87 -4.88 2.60
N GLY A 204 7.42 -4.84 3.86
CA GLY A 204 7.09 -6.05 4.61
C GLY A 204 6.01 -6.92 3.95
N PRO A 205 5.77 -8.13 4.46
CA PRO A 205 4.87 -9.10 3.83
C PRO A 205 3.45 -8.57 3.54
N THR A 206 2.89 -7.77 4.46
CA THR A 206 1.57 -7.16 4.26
C THR A 206 1.57 -6.15 3.13
N PHE A 207 2.64 -5.33 3.02
CA PHE A 207 2.84 -4.46 1.86
C PHE A 207 2.91 -5.29 0.58
N GLY A 208 3.77 -6.31 0.53
CA GLY A 208 3.95 -7.13 -0.67
C GLY A 208 2.65 -7.80 -1.13
N ALA A 209 1.79 -8.21 -0.19
CA ALA A 209 0.46 -8.73 -0.52
C ALA A 209 -0.53 -7.66 -1.00
N PHE A 210 -0.49 -6.46 -0.42
CA PHE A 210 -1.28 -5.32 -0.91
C PHE A 210 -0.88 -4.96 -2.34
N ASP A 211 0.43 -4.82 -2.56
CA ASP A 211 1.01 -4.48 -3.86
C ASP A 211 0.63 -5.53 -4.89
N PHE A 212 0.91 -6.81 -4.64
CA PHE A 212 0.49 -7.89 -5.54
C PHE A 212 -1.01 -7.85 -5.88
N ALA A 213 -1.89 -7.75 -4.87
CA ALA A 213 -3.34 -7.79 -5.09
C ALA A 213 -3.85 -6.60 -5.91
N THR A 214 -3.35 -5.39 -5.62
CA THR A 214 -3.75 -4.16 -6.33
C THR A 214 -3.17 -4.13 -7.75
N MET A 215 -1.92 -4.55 -7.94
CA MET A 215 -1.29 -4.64 -9.27
C MET A 215 -1.98 -5.69 -10.15
N ASN A 216 -2.31 -6.86 -9.59
CA ASN A 216 -3.09 -7.88 -10.32
C ASN A 216 -4.51 -7.41 -10.66
N CYS A 217 -5.13 -6.57 -9.82
CA CYS A 217 -6.43 -6.00 -10.14
C CYS A 217 -6.32 -4.95 -11.25
N ILE A 218 -5.34 -4.04 -11.17
CA ILE A 218 -5.22 -2.93 -12.13
C ILE A 218 -4.71 -3.38 -13.50
N SER A 219 -3.93 -4.47 -13.59
CA SER A 219 -3.51 -5.06 -14.87
C SER A 219 -4.71 -5.44 -15.73
N GLN A 220 -5.78 -5.94 -15.11
CA GLN A 220 -7.01 -6.35 -15.79
C GLN A 220 -7.82 -5.18 -16.35
N TRP A 221 -7.46 -3.93 -16.04
CA TRP A 221 -8.24 -2.76 -16.47
C TRP A 221 -7.88 -2.33 -17.91
N ASP A 222 -6.61 -2.45 -18.30
CA ASP A 222 -6.12 -2.03 -19.62
C ASP A 222 -4.90 -2.84 -20.07
N SER A 223 -4.83 -3.19 -21.35
CA SER A 223 -3.76 -4.04 -21.88
C SER A 223 -2.37 -3.42 -21.79
N GLN A 224 -2.22 -2.09 -21.78
CA GLN A 224 -0.90 -1.46 -21.60
C GLN A 224 -0.40 -1.58 -20.16
N LEU A 225 -1.31 -1.60 -19.18
CA LEU A 225 -0.96 -1.85 -17.78
C LEU A 225 -0.58 -3.32 -17.59
N ASP A 226 -1.34 -4.24 -18.18
CA ASP A 226 -1.04 -5.66 -18.19
C ASP A 226 0.32 -5.98 -18.83
N GLU A 227 0.57 -5.43 -20.02
CA GLU A 227 1.83 -5.63 -20.74
C GLU A 227 3.02 -5.10 -19.92
N TYR A 228 2.88 -3.92 -19.31
CA TYR A 228 3.93 -3.35 -18.46
C TYR A 228 4.20 -4.24 -17.24
N LEU A 229 3.16 -4.61 -16.49
CA LEU A 229 3.30 -5.44 -15.30
C LEU A 229 3.85 -6.84 -15.64
N THR A 230 3.40 -7.45 -16.73
CA THR A 230 3.91 -8.75 -17.20
C THR A 230 5.40 -8.68 -17.58
N LYS A 231 5.82 -7.66 -18.34
CA LYS A 231 7.21 -7.47 -18.76
C LYS A 231 8.17 -7.29 -17.57
N GLU A 232 7.72 -6.54 -16.58
CA GLU A 232 8.47 -6.27 -15.36
C GLU A 232 8.41 -7.46 -14.36
N ASN A 233 7.83 -8.61 -14.75
CA ASN A 233 7.62 -9.77 -13.88
C ASN A 233 6.84 -9.45 -12.58
N PHE A 234 5.95 -8.44 -12.62
CA PHE A 234 5.02 -8.22 -11.52
C PHE A 234 4.15 -9.47 -11.37
N GLY A 235 4.14 -10.05 -10.17
CA GLY A 235 3.37 -11.26 -9.87
C GLY A 235 4.13 -12.33 -9.08
N LYS A 236 5.43 -12.18 -8.86
CA LYS A 236 6.17 -12.97 -7.87
C LYS A 236 6.38 -12.13 -6.62
N PHE A 237 6.02 -12.67 -5.45
CA PHE A 237 6.26 -12.02 -4.15
C PHE A 237 7.73 -11.61 -3.98
N VAL A 238 8.63 -12.36 -4.64
CA VAL A 238 10.09 -12.19 -4.64
C VAL A 238 10.60 -11.24 -5.75
N GLY A 239 9.75 -10.81 -6.69
CA GLY A 239 10.17 -9.96 -7.82
C GLY A 239 10.44 -8.49 -7.46
N PHE A 240 9.94 -8.02 -6.31
CA PHE A 240 10.05 -6.62 -5.86
C PHE A 240 11.21 -6.35 -4.90
N LEU A 241 11.63 -7.37 -4.17
CA LEU A 241 12.75 -7.25 -3.27
C LEU A 241 13.99 -7.61 -4.09
N ASP A 242 14.88 -6.66 -4.33
CA ASP A 242 16.25 -7.00 -4.67
C ASP A 242 16.74 -8.04 -3.63
N GLN A 243 17.56 -9.01 -4.05
CA GLN A 243 18.04 -10.09 -3.18
C GLN A 243 18.50 -9.59 -1.79
N PRO A 244 19.17 -8.42 -1.66
CA PRO A 244 19.54 -7.86 -0.36
C PRO A 244 18.34 -7.39 0.50
N ALA A 245 17.26 -6.90 -0.09
CA ALA A 245 16.06 -6.51 0.64
C ALA A 245 15.32 -7.74 1.18
N LEU A 246 15.24 -8.82 0.39
CA LEU A 246 14.69 -10.10 0.85
C LEU A 246 15.53 -10.69 1.99
N ALA A 247 16.87 -10.62 1.88
CA ALA A 247 17.76 -11.06 2.94
C ALA A 247 17.50 -10.27 4.25
N ARG A 248 17.33 -8.95 4.17
CA ARG A 248 16.98 -8.11 5.35
C ARG A 248 15.62 -8.45 5.95
N GLU A 249 14.61 -8.70 5.12
CA GLU A 249 13.27 -9.13 5.58
C GLU A 249 13.31 -10.48 6.34
N VAL A 250 14.33 -11.31 6.09
CA VAL A 250 14.57 -12.57 6.82
C VAL A 250 15.48 -12.36 8.04
N GLU A 251 16.56 -11.58 7.88
CA GLU A 251 17.59 -11.38 8.90
C GLU A 251 17.13 -10.48 10.04
N GLU A 252 16.39 -9.41 9.75
CA GLU A 252 16.03 -8.42 10.76
C GLU A 252 15.05 -8.96 11.82
N PRO A 253 14.03 -9.76 11.46
CA PRO A 253 13.22 -10.44 12.48
C PRO A 253 14.03 -11.42 13.34
N GLU A 254 15.00 -12.14 12.77
CA GLU A 254 15.86 -13.02 13.57
C GLU A 254 16.85 -12.23 14.45
N ALA A 255 17.38 -11.11 13.96
CA ALA A 255 18.25 -10.23 14.72
C ALA A 255 17.50 -9.53 15.88
N ALA A 256 16.29 -9.02 15.64
CA ALA A 256 15.46 -8.42 16.68
C ALA A 256 14.98 -9.45 17.72
N LYS A 257 14.80 -10.72 17.32
CA LYS A 257 14.57 -11.84 18.22
C LYS A 257 15.79 -12.16 19.07
N ALA A 258 16.98 -12.15 18.48
CA ALA A 258 18.24 -12.32 19.22
C ALA A 258 18.48 -11.19 20.24
N ARG A 259 18.05 -9.96 19.95
CA ARG A 259 18.11 -8.81 20.87
C ARG A 259 17.02 -8.81 21.95
N GLY A 260 16.09 -9.77 21.95
CA GLY A 260 14.96 -9.81 22.91
C GLY A 260 13.87 -8.76 22.65
N GLU A 261 14.00 -7.96 21.60
CA GLU A 261 13.05 -6.91 21.18
C GLU A 261 11.75 -7.51 20.61
N LEU A 262 11.80 -8.80 20.24
CA LEU A 262 10.70 -9.57 19.66
C LEU A 262 10.18 -10.66 20.61
N THR A 263 10.03 -10.36 21.89
CA THR A 263 9.36 -11.27 22.85
C THR A 263 7.92 -11.57 22.36
N GLY A 264 7.65 -12.84 22.03
CA GLY A 264 6.36 -13.28 21.49
C GLY A 264 6.17 -13.13 19.97
N TYR A 265 7.25 -12.86 19.21
CA TYR A 265 7.22 -12.90 17.76
C TYR A 265 6.82 -14.29 17.26
N ARG A 266 5.79 -14.31 16.40
CA ARG A 266 5.44 -15.48 15.61
C ARG A 266 5.75 -15.12 14.16
N PRO A 267 6.52 -15.95 13.43
CA PRO A 267 6.85 -15.69 12.04
C PRO A 267 5.57 -15.54 11.20
N LEU A 268 5.74 -15.06 9.96
CA LEU A 268 4.75 -15.16 8.89
C LEU A 268 3.98 -16.47 9.04
N ILE A 269 2.65 -16.39 9.12
CA ILE A 269 1.82 -17.56 9.40
C ILE A 269 1.92 -18.48 8.17
N LYS A 270 2.88 -19.40 8.18
CA LYS A 270 3.14 -20.37 7.08
C LYS A 270 1.90 -21.22 6.74
N LYS A 271 0.95 -21.30 7.67
CA LYS A 271 -0.39 -21.88 7.49
C LYS A 271 -1.44 -20.84 7.89
N ALA A 272 -1.70 -19.88 7.01
CA ALA A 272 -2.75 -18.90 7.23
C ALA A 272 -4.05 -19.64 7.63
N SER A 273 -4.75 -19.11 8.63
CA SER A 273 -6.09 -19.63 8.99
C SER A 273 -6.98 -19.60 7.75
N ARG A 274 -7.83 -20.63 7.54
CA ARG A 274 -8.89 -20.64 6.50
C ARG A 274 -9.85 -19.44 6.59
N ARG A 275 -9.77 -18.64 7.65
CA ARG A 275 -10.54 -17.40 7.84
C ARG A 275 -9.87 -16.17 7.21
N HIS A 276 -8.63 -16.28 6.72
CA HIS A 276 -7.95 -15.19 6.05
C HIS A 276 -8.08 -15.35 4.54
N LEU A 277 -8.70 -14.35 3.91
CA LEU A 277 -8.84 -14.27 2.45
C LEU A 277 -7.48 -14.34 1.76
N ILE A 278 -6.47 -13.67 2.29
CA ILE A 278 -5.11 -13.74 1.74
C ILE A 278 -4.29 -14.72 2.55
N GLN A 279 -3.48 -15.54 1.89
CA GLN A 279 -2.40 -16.34 2.45
C GLN A 279 -1.07 -15.84 1.86
N ILE A 280 -0.08 -15.57 2.70
CA ILE A 280 1.26 -15.16 2.24
C ILE A 280 2.20 -16.30 2.58
N THR A 281 2.89 -16.83 1.58
CA THR A 281 4.02 -17.74 1.77
C THR A 281 5.31 -17.04 1.36
N ASP A 282 6.43 -17.69 1.66
CA ASP A 282 7.78 -17.18 1.36
C ASP A 282 7.98 -16.93 -0.16
N GLU A 283 7.17 -17.55 -1.02
CA GLU A 283 7.30 -17.48 -2.49
C GLU A 283 6.10 -16.81 -3.20
N LYS A 284 4.91 -16.81 -2.58
CA LYS A 284 3.65 -16.44 -3.25
C LYS A 284 2.63 -15.81 -2.29
N VAL A 285 1.80 -14.94 -2.86
CA VAL A 285 0.55 -14.50 -2.25
C VAL A 285 -0.55 -15.34 -2.88
N TYR A 286 -1.21 -16.16 -2.07
CA TYR A 286 -2.45 -16.83 -2.45
C TYR A 286 -3.61 -16.00 -1.94
N ILE A 287 -4.68 -15.92 -2.71
CA ILE A 287 -5.92 -15.33 -2.24
C ILE A 287 -6.97 -16.43 -2.39
N ASP A 288 -7.50 -16.89 -1.25
CA ASP A 288 -8.46 -17.99 -1.14
C ASP A 288 -9.77 -17.55 -1.81
N THR A 289 -10.26 -18.35 -2.76
CA THR A 289 -11.44 -18.07 -3.59
C THR A 289 -12.70 -18.71 -3.03
#